data_AF-A0A7X4CKB1-F1
#
_entry.id   AF-A0A7X4CKB1-F1
#
_cell.length_a   1.000
_cell.length_b   1.000
_cell.length_c   1.000
_cell.angle_alpha   90.00
_cell.angle_beta   90.00
_cell.angle_gamma   90.00
#
_symmetry.space_group_name_H-M   'P 1'
#
loop_
_entity.id
_entity.type
_entity.pdbx_description
1 polymer ?
#
loop_
_entity_poly.entity_id
_entity_poly.type
_entity_poly.pdbx_seq_one_letter_code
_entity_poly.pdbx_strand_id
1 'polypeptide(L)'
;KPPENLQATVSFEVSDWVVNADKPLAVTVQVEGGQVQVSEKADKDALCCDINTFTQLFAGGLTVAQARAMGRLTGGNPAVGAACDALLHGRVPYRSDVEAG
;
A
#
# COMPACT_ATOMS: atom_id res chain seq x y z
N LYS A 1 -14.50 -9.87 4.59
CA LYS A 1 -13.76 -10.01 5.87
C LYS A 1 -12.34 -10.46 5.51
N PRO A 2 -11.27 -9.85 6.05
CA PRO A 2 -9.91 -10.36 5.84
C PRO A 2 -9.87 -11.84 6.29
N PRO A 3 -9.02 -12.69 5.69
CA PRO A 3 -8.75 -13.99 6.26
C PRO A 3 -8.36 -13.82 7.73
N GLU A 4 -8.96 -14.57 8.65
CA GLU A 4 -8.71 -14.43 10.09
C GLU A 4 -7.24 -14.72 10.48
N ASN A 5 -6.49 -15.33 9.56
CA ASN A 5 -5.06 -15.64 9.67
C ASN A 5 -4.21 -14.91 8.62
N LEU A 6 -4.64 -13.73 8.13
CA LEU A 6 -3.84 -12.99 7.15
C LEU A 6 -2.55 -12.51 7.79
N GLN A 7 -1.43 -13.09 7.36
CA GLN A 7 -0.09 -12.61 7.63
C GLN A 7 0.51 -12.08 6.33
N ALA A 8 0.88 -10.80 6.32
CA ALA A 8 1.40 -10.15 5.12
C ALA A 8 2.41 -9.07 5.48
N THR A 9 3.50 -9.02 4.71
CA THR A 9 4.49 -7.95 4.77
C THR A 9 4.57 -7.32 3.39
N VAL A 10 4.38 -6.00 3.33
CA VAL A 10 4.47 -5.23 2.08
C VAL A 10 5.36 -4.02 2.32
N SER A 11 6.41 -3.90 1.52
CA SER A 11 7.31 -2.76 1.54
C SER A 11 7.00 -1.81 0.37
N PHE A 12 7.15 -0.52 0.60
CA PHE A 12 6.93 0.56 -0.35
C PHE A 12 8.10 1.54 -0.34
N GLU A 13 8.42 2.04 -1.52
CA GLU A 13 9.19 3.27 -1.70
C GLU A 13 8.27 4.28 -2.41
N VAL A 14 7.87 5.32 -1.69
CA VAL A 14 6.88 6.30 -2.15
C VAL A 14 7.57 7.61 -2.49
N SER A 15 7.60 7.97 -3.76
CA SER A 15 8.01 9.30 -4.19
C SER A 15 6.92 10.31 -3.85
N ASP A 16 7.18 11.16 -2.86
CA ASP A 16 6.24 12.17 -2.36
C ASP A 16 6.83 13.57 -2.52
N TRP A 17 6.50 14.23 -3.62
CA TRP A 17 6.94 15.61 -3.90
C TRP A 17 6.34 16.66 -2.94
N VAL A 18 5.32 16.30 -2.14
CA VAL A 18 4.67 17.22 -1.18
C VAL A 18 5.43 17.22 0.14
N VAL A 19 5.84 16.04 0.61
CA VAL A 19 6.50 15.88 1.92
C VAL A 19 8.01 15.84 1.82
N ASN A 20 8.57 15.16 0.81
CA ASN A 20 10.01 15.04 0.62
C ASN A 20 10.36 14.77 -0.86
N ALA A 21 10.60 15.83 -1.61
CA ALA A 21 10.92 15.74 -3.03
C ALA A 21 12.30 15.11 -3.32
N ASP A 22 13.21 15.10 -2.35
CA ASP A 22 14.60 14.70 -2.57
C ASP A 22 14.81 13.18 -2.46
N LYS A 23 13.99 12.49 -1.65
CA LYS A 23 14.10 11.04 -1.46
C LYS A 23 12.74 10.38 -1.25
N PRO A 24 12.53 9.17 -1.83
CA PRO A 24 11.35 8.38 -1.54
C PRO A 24 11.21 8.06 -0.05
N LEU A 25 9.97 8.03 0.42
CA LEU A 25 9.61 7.53 1.75
C LEU A 25 9.59 6.01 1.73
N ALA A 26 10.44 5.38 2.54
CA ALA A 26 10.54 3.94 2.67
C ALA A 26 9.66 3.45 3.83
N VAL A 27 8.69 2.58 3.53
CA VAL A 27 7.74 2.05 4.51
C VAL A 27 7.56 0.55 4.35
N THR A 28 7.58 -0.19 5.46
CA THR A 28 7.18 -1.60 5.50
C THR A 28 5.96 -1.72 6.40
N VAL A 29 4.89 -2.29 5.86
CA VAL A 29 3.65 -2.60 6.54
C VAL A 29 3.62 -4.10 6.82
N GLN A 30 3.48 -4.47 8.08
CA GLN A 30 3.29 -5.84 8.53
C GLN A 30 1.89 -5.99 9.12
N VAL A 31 1.18 -7.02 8.70
CA VAL A 31 -0.15 -7.36 9.19
C VAL A 31 -0.13 -8.77 9.71
N GLU A 32 -0.56 -8.95 10.96
CA GLU A 32 -0.66 -10.26 11.62
C GLU A 32 -1.78 -10.22 12.66
N GLY A 33 -2.66 -11.22 12.66
CA GLY A 33 -3.72 -11.34 13.67
C GLY A 33 -4.66 -10.13 13.76
N GLY A 34 -4.85 -9.40 12.66
CA GLY A 34 -5.65 -8.16 12.61
C GLY A 34 -4.94 -6.92 13.16
N GLN A 35 -3.69 -7.04 13.62
CA GLN A 35 -2.84 -5.90 13.96
C GLN A 35 -2.04 -5.43 12.75
N VAL A 36 -1.72 -4.14 12.73
CA VAL A 36 -0.90 -3.50 11.69
C VAL A 36 0.29 -2.83 12.37
N GLN A 37 1.49 -3.14 11.91
CA GLN A 37 2.72 -2.48 12.30
C GLN A 37 3.32 -1.80 11.06
N VAL A 38 3.74 -0.55 11.23
CA VAL A 38 4.41 0.23 10.18
C VAL A 38 5.81 0.57 10.67
N SER A 39 6.81 0.41 9.80
CA SER A 39 8.19 0.81 10.07
C SER A 39 8.75 1.66 8.94
N GLU A 40 9.58 2.65 9.29
CA GLU A 40 10.20 3.61 8.37
C GLU A 40 11.46 3.00 7.71
N LYS A 41 11.27 1.90 7.01
CA LYS A 41 12.29 1.24 6.19
C LYS A 41 11.58 0.51 5.05
N ALA A 42 12.33 0.15 4.01
CA ALA A 42 11.84 -0.71 2.96
C ALA A 42 12.74 -1.95 2.85
N ASP A 43 12.12 -3.11 2.67
CA ASP A 43 12.85 -4.33 2.30
C ASP A 43 13.28 -4.27 0.83
N LYS A 44 14.22 -5.15 0.43
CA LYS A 44 14.78 -5.19 -0.94
C LYS A 44 13.75 -5.32 -2.06
N ASP A 45 12.58 -5.87 -1.79
CA ASP A 45 11.51 -6.12 -2.77
C ASP A 45 10.35 -5.12 -2.61
N ALA A 46 10.64 -3.84 -2.40
CA ALA A 46 9.63 -2.81 -2.24
C ALA A 46 8.84 -2.55 -3.54
N LEU A 47 7.57 -2.18 -3.38
CA LEU A 47 6.75 -1.58 -4.43
C LEU A 47 7.09 -0.10 -4.54
N CYS A 48 7.54 0.34 -5.72
CA CYS A 48 7.94 1.71 -5.96
C CYS A 48 6.83 2.45 -6.72
N CYS A 49 6.37 3.59 -6.21
CA CYS A 49 5.33 4.41 -6.84
C CYS A 49 5.33 5.86 -6.35
N ASP A 50 4.55 6.72 -7.00
CA ASP A 50 4.28 8.07 -6.49
C ASP A 50 3.19 8.07 -5.40
N ILE A 51 3.10 9.17 -4.66
CA ILE A 51 2.14 9.33 -3.57
C ILE A 51 0.66 9.18 -4.01
N ASN A 52 0.34 9.55 -5.25
CA ASN A 52 -1.01 9.41 -5.79
C ASN A 52 -1.38 7.94 -5.99
N THR A 53 -0.45 7.17 -6.55
CA THR A 53 -0.61 5.73 -6.78
C THR A 53 -0.66 4.98 -5.47
N PHE A 54 0.21 5.33 -4.52
CA PHE A 54 0.16 4.79 -3.16
C PHE A 54 -1.21 5.02 -2.51
N THR A 55 -1.75 6.24 -2.61
CA THR A 55 -3.06 6.60 -2.06
C THR A 55 -4.20 5.79 -2.71
N GLN A 56 -4.14 5.56 -4.03
CA GLN A 56 -5.14 4.76 -4.74
C GLN A 56 -5.09 3.28 -4.38
N LEU A 57 -3.89 2.72 -4.18
CA LEU A 57 -3.71 1.35 -3.67
C LEU A 57 -4.24 1.25 -2.23
N PHE A 58 -3.88 2.18 -1.36
CA PHE A 58 -4.32 2.21 0.04
C PHE A 58 -5.85 2.31 0.17
N ALA A 59 -6.49 3.11 -0.67
CA ALA A 59 -7.95 3.24 -0.72
C ALA A 59 -8.66 2.02 -1.34
N GLY A 60 -7.92 0.98 -1.76
CA GLY A 60 -8.46 -0.21 -2.41
C GLY A 60 -8.98 0.02 -3.84
N GLY A 61 -8.70 1.20 -4.42
CA GLY A 61 -9.21 1.64 -5.72
C GLY A 61 -8.42 1.13 -6.92
N LEU A 62 -7.22 0.57 -6.70
CA LEU A 62 -6.41 -0.08 -7.72
C LEU A 62 -5.91 -1.44 -7.23
N THR A 63 -5.76 -2.39 -8.16
CA THR A 63 -4.89 -3.56 -7.95
C THR A 63 -3.45 -3.24 -8.33
N VAL A 64 -2.50 -4.02 -7.80
CA VAL A 64 -1.09 -3.98 -8.21
C VAL A 64 -0.95 -4.23 -9.71
N ALA A 65 -1.71 -5.16 -10.28
CA ALA A 65 -1.68 -5.44 -11.71
C ALA A 65 -2.14 -4.25 -12.56
N GLN A 66 -3.21 -3.56 -12.14
CA GLN A 66 -3.70 -2.35 -12.81
C GLN A 66 -2.66 -1.22 -12.74
N ALA A 67 -2.10 -0.97 -11.55
CA ALA A 67 -1.10 0.08 -11.36
C ALA A 67 0.17 -0.17 -12.21
N ARG A 68 0.59 -1.44 -12.34
CA ARG A 68 1.70 -1.84 -13.24
C ARG A 68 1.36 -1.64 -14.71
N ALA A 69 0.16 -2.04 -15.15
CA ALA A 69 -0.28 -1.86 -16.53
C ALA A 69 -0.32 -0.38 -16.96
N MET A 70 -0.56 0.52 -16.01
CA MET A 70 -0.53 1.97 -16.21
C MET A 70 0.88 2.58 -16.14
N GLY A 71 1.93 1.78 -15.87
CA GLY A 71 3.29 2.28 -15.68
C GLY A 71 3.49 3.08 -14.39
N ARG A 72 2.59 2.95 -13.41
CA ARG A 72 2.59 3.75 -12.16
C ARG A 72 3.19 3.03 -10.95
N LEU A 73 3.45 1.74 -11.09
CA LEU A 73 4.00 0.88 -10.03
C LEU A 73 5.09 -0.01 -10.60
N THR A 74 6.25 -0.04 -9.96
CA THR A 74 7.37 -0.92 -10.30
C THR A 74 7.88 -1.62 -9.03
N GLY A 75 8.92 -2.45 -9.17
CA GLY A 75 9.45 -3.20 -8.04
C GLY A 75 8.48 -4.25 -7.49
N GLY A 76 8.89 -4.89 -6.40
CA GLY A 76 8.17 -5.98 -5.74
C GLY A 76 8.05 -7.27 -6.54
N ASN A 77 8.35 -8.39 -5.88
CA ASN A 77 8.10 -9.70 -6.46
C ASN A 77 6.58 -9.99 -6.54
N PRO A 78 6.15 -11.02 -7.29
CA PRO A 78 4.72 -11.35 -7.43
C PRO A 78 3.99 -11.62 -6.09
N ALA A 79 4.69 -12.15 -5.08
CA ALA A 79 4.11 -12.43 -3.77
C ALA A 79 3.81 -11.14 -2.99
N VAL A 80 4.70 -10.14 -3.06
CA VAL A 80 4.46 -8.80 -2.48
C VAL A 80 3.25 -8.14 -3.13
N GLY A 81 3.11 -8.29 -4.45
CA GLY A 81 1.95 -7.79 -5.19
C GLY A 81 0.64 -8.43 -4.73
N ALA A 82 0.61 -9.76 -4.64
CA ALA A 82 -0.55 -10.50 -4.16
C ALA A 82 -0.91 -10.17 -2.70
N ALA A 83 0.09 -9.98 -1.84
CA ALA A 83 -0.09 -9.57 -0.46
C ALA A 83 -0.72 -8.17 -0.35
N CYS A 84 -0.26 -7.22 -1.17
CA CYS A 84 -0.82 -5.87 -1.26
C CYS A 84 -2.31 -5.91 -1.67
N ASP A 85 -2.64 -6.64 -2.73
CA ASP A 85 -4.02 -6.77 -3.20
C ASP A 85 -4.91 -7.46 -2.15
N ALA A 86 -4.43 -8.52 -1.50
CA ALA A 86 -5.17 -9.19 -0.42
C ALA A 86 -5.44 -8.28 0.79
N LEU A 87 -4.53 -7.34 1.05
CA LEU A 87 -4.63 -6.38 2.15
C LEU A 87 -5.53 -5.20 1.85
N LEU A 88 -5.54 -4.68 0.63
CA LEU A 88 -6.10 -3.36 0.34
C LEU A 88 -7.20 -3.41 -0.72
N HIS A 89 -7.07 -4.23 -1.75
CA HIS A 89 -7.95 -4.17 -2.90
C HIS A 89 -9.40 -4.56 -2.56
N GLY A 90 -10.35 -3.81 -3.13
CA GLY A 90 -11.79 -4.05 -2.94
C GLY A 90 -12.29 -3.78 -1.52
N ARG A 91 -11.43 -3.30 -0.62
CA ARG A 91 -11.84 -2.84 0.71
C ARG A 91 -12.34 -1.41 0.58
N VAL A 92 -13.62 -1.22 0.87
CA VAL A 92 -14.23 0.11 0.89
C VAL A 92 -13.74 0.83 2.15
N PRO A 93 -13.04 1.97 2.02
CA PRO A 93 -12.70 2.79 3.18
C PRO A 93 -13.99 3.20 3.88
N TYR A 94 -14.02 3.11 5.20
CA TYR A 94 -15.14 3.63 5.97
C TYR A 94 -15.25 5.14 5.74
N ARG A 95 -16.40 5.60 5.23
CA ARG A 95 -16.77 7.01 5.26
C ARG A 95 -17.50 7.25 6.56
N SER A 96 -16.94 8.09 7.42
CA SER A 96 -17.68 8.61 8.56
C SER A 96 -18.63 9.69 8.05
N ASP A 97 -19.93 9.46 8.14
CA ASP A 97 -20.96 10.46 7.87
C ASP A 97 -21.03 11.52 8.99
N VAL A 98 -19.87 12.09 9.37
CA VAL A 98 -19.86 13.21 10.31
C VAL A 98 -20.31 14.44 9.51
N GLU A 99 -21.61 14.74 9.60
CA GLU A 99 -22.09 16.09 9.29
C GLU A 99 -21.20 17.06 10.08
N ALA A 100 -20.63 18.04 9.38
CA ALA A 100 -19.91 19.12 10.01
C ALA A 100 -20.88 19.84 10.96
N GLY A 101 -20.76 19.56 12.26
CA GLY A 101 -21.46 20.28 13.32
C GLY A 101 -20.94 21.70 13.49
#